data_AF-A0A4Q1ADG1-F1
#
_entry.id   AF-A0A4Q1ADG1-F1
#
_cell.length_a   1.000
_cell.length_b   1.000
_cell.length_c   1.000
_cell.angle_alpha   90.00
_cell.angle_beta   90.00
_cell.angle_gamma   90.00
#
_symmetry.space_group_name_H-M   'P 1'
#
loop_
_entity.id
_entity.type
_entity.pdbx_description
1 polymer ?
#
loop_
_entity_poly.entity_id
_entity_poly.type
_entity_poly.pdbx_seq_one_letter_code
_entity_poly.pdbx_strand_id
1 'polypeptide(L)'
;MRITISNNEFNALQKILAQNDMTLYNRINEEFQKSMQSRTKKKIKATVKANNIKKKRSKEAVQNAVNILRLENKSITVYSVAKTAEISYNTAKKYKDFIQAQ
;
A
#
# COMPACT_ATOMS: atom_id res chain seq x y z
N MET A 1 2.92 -12.68 11.82
CA MET A 1 2.52 -13.01 10.43
C MET A 1 1.08 -12.59 10.23
N ARG A 2 0.72 -12.03 9.07
CA ARG A 2 -0.67 -11.70 8.72
C ARG A 2 -1.15 -12.70 7.68
N ILE A 3 -2.19 -13.46 7.99
CA ILE A 3 -2.81 -14.39 7.05
C ILE A 3 -3.87 -13.60 6.28
N THR A 4 -3.84 -13.67 4.95
CA THR A 4 -4.85 -13.08 4.08
C THR A 4 -5.76 -14.20 3.63
N ILE A 5 -7.06 -14.09 3.92
CA ILE A 5 -8.07 -15.07 3.53
C ILE A 5 -9.11 -14.39 2.64
N SER A 6 -9.51 -15.09 1.58
CA SER A 6 -10.62 -14.71 0.72
C SER A 6 -11.96 -14.97 1.41
N ASN A 7 -13.04 -14.38 0.86
CA ASN A 7 -14.39 -14.65 1.36
C ASN A 7 -14.78 -16.12 1.21
N ASN A 8 -14.28 -16.81 0.17
CA ASN A 8 -14.57 -18.22 -0.05
C ASN A 8 -13.89 -19.10 0.99
N GLU A 9 -12.61 -18.83 1.30
CA GLU A 9 -11.86 -19.51 2.35
C GLU A 9 -12.48 -19.24 3.73
N PHE A 10 -12.88 -18.00 4.00
CA PHE A 10 -13.61 -17.65 5.21
C PHE A 10 -14.90 -18.45 5.35
N ASN A 11 -15.72 -18.52 4.30
CA ASN A 11 -16.98 -19.27 4.31
C ASN A 11 -16.75 -20.77 4.52
N ALA A 12 -15.73 -21.35 3.88
CA ALA A 12 -15.37 -22.75 4.08
C ALA A 12 -14.95 -23.01 5.54
N LEU A 13 -14.12 -22.13 6.10
CA LEU A 13 -13.69 -22.20 7.49
C LEU A 13 -14.87 -22.09 8.47
N GLN A 14 -15.79 -21.15 8.24
CA GLN A 14 -17.00 -20.99 9.06
C GLN A 14 -17.87 -22.25 9.05
N LYS A 15 -18.03 -22.93 7.90
CA LYS A 15 -18.78 -24.20 7.82
C LYS A 15 -18.15 -25.30 8.66
N ILE A 16 -16.82 -25.43 8.63
CA ILE A 16 -16.09 -26.42 9.42
C ILE A 16 -16.24 -26.11 10.91
N LEU A 17 -16.05 -24.85 11.31
CA LEU A 17 -16.14 -24.44 12.71
C LEU A 17 -17.57 -24.58 13.26
N ALA A 18 -18.59 -24.34 12.43
CA ALA A 18 -19.98 -24.52 12.85
C ALA A 18 -20.29 -25.95 13.32
N GLN A 19 -19.54 -26.95 12.85
CA GLN A 19 -19.72 -28.36 13.21
C GLN A 19 -18.80 -28.82 14.35
N ASN A 20 -17.71 -28.10 14.62
CA ASN A 20 -16.62 -28.58 15.48
C ASN A 20 -16.30 -27.67 16.66
N ASP A 21 -16.38 -26.34 16.50
CA ASP A 21 -16.02 -25.37 17.54
C ASP A 21 -16.81 -24.06 17.37
N MET A 22 -17.87 -23.94 18.15
CA MET A 22 -18.76 -22.79 18.13
C MET A 22 -18.16 -21.53 18.76
N THR A 23 -17.25 -21.69 19.72
CA THR A 23 -16.56 -20.56 20.34
C THR A 23 -15.63 -19.90 19.32
N LEU A 24 -14.86 -20.69 18.59
CA LEU A 24 -13.97 -20.19 17.56
C LEU A 24 -14.74 -19.65 16.34
N TYR A 25 -15.83 -20.29 15.95
CA TYR A 25 -16.77 -19.77 14.95
C TYR A 25 -17.20 -18.33 15.29
N ASN A 26 -17.74 -18.13 16.50
CA ASN A 26 -18.26 -16.85 16.95
C ASN A 26 -17.17 -15.77 16.96
N ARG A 27 -15.98 -16.09 17.51
CA ARG A 27 -14.85 -15.16 17.56
C ARG A 27 -14.41 -14.70 16.17
N ILE A 28 -14.24 -15.64 15.23
CA ILE A 28 -13.78 -15.31 13.88
C ILE A 28 -14.85 -14.53 13.11
N ASN A 29 -16.13 -14.86 13.30
CA ASN A 29 -17.22 -14.10 12.71
C ASN A 29 -17.29 -12.68 13.27
N GLU A 30 -17.12 -12.49 14.58
CA GLU A 30 -17.07 -11.16 15.20
C GLU A 30 -15.97 -10.29 14.61
N GLU A 31 -14.75 -10.82 14.46
CA GLU A 31 -13.64 -10.09 13.84
C GLU A 31 -13.92 -9.76 12.37
N PHE A 32 -14.56 -10.66 11.63
CA PHE A 32 -15.00 -10.37 10.26
C PHE A 32 -16.02 -9.22 10.23
N GLN A 33 -17.03 -9.24 11.11
CA GLN A 33 -18.02 -8.16 11.21
C GLN A 33 -17.38 -6.82 11.58
N LYS A 34 -16.48 -6.80 12.56
CA LYS A 34 -15.68 -5.60 12.91
C LYS A 34 -14.93 -5.07 11.70
N SER A 35 -14.30 -5.96 10.92
CA SER A 35 -13.57 -5.56 9.71
C SER A 35 -14.49 -4.91 8.68
N MET A 36 -15.68 -5.47 8.45
CA MET A 36 -16.67 -4.94 7.51
C MET A 36 -17.21 -3.59 7.96
N GLN A 37 -17.58 -3.47 9.24
CA GLN A 37 -18.07 -2.22 9.84
C GLN A 37 -17.00 -1.12 9.83
N SER A 38 -15.72 -1.48 9.97
CA SER A 38 -14.62 -0.52 9.92
C SER A 38 -14.47 0.17 8.56
N ARG A 39 -14.96 -0.44 7.47
CA ARG A 39 -14.83 0.04 6.08
C ARG A 39 -15.97 0.98 5.69
N THR A 40 -16.14 2.06 6.43
CA THR A 40 -17.17 3.06 6.11
C THR A 40 -16.83 3.85 4.83
N LYS A 41 -17.84 4.30 4.08
CA LYS A 41 -17.65 5.15 2.88
C LYS A 41 -16.76 6.37 3.16
N LYS A 42 -16.91 7.00 4.34
CA LYS A 42 -16.09 8.14 4.79
C LYS A 42 -14.62 7.74 4.96
N LYS A 43 -14.34 6.64 5.65
CA LYS A 43 -12.97 6.13 5.85
C LYS A 43 -12.32 5.74 4.53
N ILE A 44 -13.05 5.03 3.65
CA ILE A 44 -12.56 4.67 2.31
C ILE A 44 -12.16 5.92 1.52
N LYS A 45 -13.04 6.93 1.45
CA LYS A 45 -12.75 8.21 0.77
C LYS A 45 -11.52 8.91 1.36
N ALA A 46 -11.39 8.94 2.69
CA ALA A 46 -10.24 9.53 3.36
C ALA A 46 -8.93 8.80 3.02
N THR A 47 -8.93 7.46 3.05
CA THR A 47 -7.76 6.65 2.66
C THR A 47 -7.38 6.87 1.20
N VAL A 48 -8.35 6.90 0.28
CA VAL A 48 -8.09 7.19 -1.15
C VAL A 48 -7.49 8.59 -1.31
N LYS A 49 -8.03 9.60 -0.64
CA LYS A 49 -7.49 10.97 -0.66
C LYS A 49 -6.05 11.03 -0.14
N ALA A 50 -5.78 10.43 1.01
CA ALA A 50 -4.43 10.38 1.59
C ALA A 50 -3.44 9.66 0.66
N ASN A 51 -3.85 8.55 0.04
CA ASN A 51 -3.03 7.82 -0.93
C ASN A 51 -2.74 8.65 -2.18
N ASN A 52 -3.72 9.39 -2.70
CA ASN A 52 -3.51 10.27 -3.85
C ASN A 52 -2.55 11.41 -3.53
N ILE A 53 -2.68 12.03 -2.35
CA ILE A 53 -1.73 13.06 -1.88
C ILE A 53 -0.33 12.48 -1.73
N LYS A 54 -0.20 11.27 -1.15
CA LYS A 54 1.09 10.59 -1.01
C LYS A 54 1.72 10.31 -2.38
N LYS A 55 0.95 9.80 -3.35
CA LYS A 55 1.42 9.57 -4.73
C LYS A 55 1.88 10.86 -5.40
N LYS A 56 1.13 11.96 -5.22
CA LYS A 56 1.50 13.29 -5.76
C LYS A 56 2.83 13.76 -5.17
N ARG A 57 2.97 13.74 -3.84
CA ARG A 57 4.21 14.11 -3.15
C ARG A 57 5.41 13.27 -3.60
N SER A 58 5.24 11.95 -3.74
CA SER A 58 6.32 11.09 -4.23
C SER A 58 6.72 11.42 -5.68
N LYS A 59 5.75 11.75 -6.54
CA LYS A 59 6.04 12.18 -7.92
C LYS A 59 6.82 13.50 -7.94
N GLU A 60 6.39 14.47 -7.14
CA GLU A 60 7.06 15.78 -7.01
C GLU A 60 8.48 15.63 -6.48
N ALA A 61 8.69 14.82 -5.43
CA ALA A 61 10.02 14.55 -4.89
C ALA A 61 10.95 13.89 -5.92
N VAL A 62 10.45 12.93 -6.69
CA VAL A 62 11.20 12.29 -7.78
C VAL A 62 11.58 13.31 -8.87
N GLN A 63 10.64 14.15 -9.31
CA GLN A 63 10.91 15.19 -10.30
C GLN A 63 11.97 16.18 -9.81
N ASN A 64 11.86 16.63 -8.56
CA ASN A 64 12.81 17.56 -7.97
C ASN A 64 14.20 16.95 -7.86
N ALA A 65 14.31 15.68 -7.43
CA ALA A 65 15.58 14.98 -7.36
C ALA A 65 16.23 14.78 -8.74
N VAL A 66 15.44 14.46 -9.77
CA VAL A 66 15.92 14.41 -11.16
C VAL A 66 16.48 15.77 -11.58
N ASN A 67 15.76 16.86 -11.29
CA ASN A 67 16.20 18.21 -11.64
C ASN A 67 17.50 18.58 -10.92
N ILE A 68 17.63 18.28 -9.63
CA ILE A 68 18.85 18.51 -8.84
C ILE A 68 20.02 17.73 -9.45
N LEU A 69 19.84 16.43 -9.71
CA LEU A 69 20.90 15.59 -10.30
C LEU A 69 21.32 16.10 -11.68
N ARG A 70 20.37 16.57 -12.49
CA ARG A 70 20.64 17.19 -13.80
C ARG A 70 21.45 18.49 -13.66
N LEU A 71 21.08 19.36 -12.72
CA LEU A 71 21.82 20.61 -12.44
C LEU A 71 23.25 20.33 -11.96
N GLU A 72 23.44 19.25 -11.20
CA GLU A 72 24.74 18.82 -10.69
C GLU A 72 25.55 17.98 -11.71
N ASN A 73 25.03 17.73 -12.91
CA ASN A 73 25.61 16.81 -13.91
C ASN A 73 25.94 15.40 -13.34
N LYS A 74 25.11 14.90 -12.42
CA LYS A 74 25.24 13.57 -11.82
C LYS A 74 24.38 12.54 -12.55
N SER A 75 24.78 11.26 -12.46
CA SER A 75 24.02 10.15 -13.04
C SER A 75 22.60 10.07 -12.48
N ILE A 76 21.60 10.06 -13.36
CA ILE A 76 20.19 9.94 -13.00
C ILE A 76 19.80 8.45 -13.03
N THR A 77 19.82 7.82 -11.86
CA THR A 77 19.47 6.41 -11.66
C THR A 77 18.38 6.32 -10.59
N VAL A 78 17.66 5.20 -10.53
CA VAL A 78 16.65 4.99 -9.48
C VAL A 78 17.25 5.12 -8.08
N TYR A 79 18.50 4.68 -7.91
CA TYR A 79 19.22 4.77 -6.64
C TYR A 79 19.60 6.22 -6.29
N SER A 80 20.23 6.95 -7.23
CA SER A 80 20.62 8.35 -6.98
C SER A 80 19.38 9.23 -6.75
N VAL A 81 18.31 9.02 -7.50
CA VAL A 81 17.03 9.71 -7.28
C VAL A 81 16.44 9.39 -5.90
N ALA A 82 16.44 8.12 -5.48
CA ALA A 82 15.94 7.75 -4.15
C ALA A 82 16.73 8.45 -3.04
N LYS A 83 18.07 8.51 -3.17
CA LYS A 83 18.95 9.17 -2.22
C LYS A 83 18.73 10.68 -2.18
N THR A 84 18.67 11.34 -3.34
CA THR A 84 18.46 12.79 -3.44
C THR A 84 17.06 13.22 -2.99
N ALA A 85 16.04 12.40 -3.23
CA ALA A 85 14.66 12.67 -2.80
C ALA A 85 14.38 12.26 -1.34
N GLU A 86 15.33 11.65 -0.63
CA GLU A 86 15.15 11.08 0.72
C GLU A 86 13.96 10.11 0.83
N ILE A 87 13.75 9.30 -0.22
CA ILE A 87 12.68 8.28 -0.26
C ILE A 87 13.26 6.88 -0.36
N SER A 88 12.46 5.88 0.04
CA SER A 88 12.88 4.49 -0.13
C SER A 88 13.06 4.12 -1.61
N TYR A 89 14.03 3.25 -1.87
CA TYR A 89 14.29 2.73 -3.22
C TYR A 89 13.03 2.18 -3.89
N ASN A 90 12.21 1.41 -3.15
CA ASN A 90 10.96 0.86 -3.68
C ASN A 90 9.94 1.93 -4.06
N THR A 91 9.98 3.10 -3.43
CA THR A 91 9.11 4.23 -3.81
C THR A 91 9.63 4.87 -5.10
N ALA A 92 10.93 5.13 -5.21
CA ALA A 92 11.54 5.65 -6.44
C ALA A 92 11.38 4.67 -7.62
N LYS A 93 11.54 3.36 -7.39
CA LYS A 93 11.41 2.30 -8.39
C LYS A 93 10.04 2.26 -9.06
N LYS A 94 8.98 2.73 -8.39
CA LYS A 94 7.64 2.87 -9.01
C LYS A 94 7.59 3.90 -10.14
N TYR A 95 8.58 4.80 -10.18
CA TYR A 95 8.73 5.82 -11.20
C TYR A 95 9.95 5.54 -12.12
N LYS A 96 10.40 4.27 -12.19
CA LYS A 96 11.59 3.89 -12.97
C LYS A 96 11.52 4.35 -14.43
N ASP A 97 10.37 4.22 -15.08
CA ASP A 97 10.22 4.53 -16.51
C ASP A 97 10.40 6.04 -16.75
N PHE A 98 9.90 6.85 -15.81
CA PHE A 98 10.12 8.29 -15.83
C PHE A 98 11.59 8.65 -15.61
N ILE A 99 12.26 7.99 -14.65
CA ILE A 99 13.67 8.25 -14.30
C ILE A 99 14.61 7.81 -15.43
N GLN A 100 14.33 6.70 -16.10
CA GLN A 100 15.17 6.15 -17.18
C GLN A 100 15.05 6.93 -18.49
N ALA A 101 14.00 7.74 -18.65
CA ALA A 101 13.80 8.60 -19.81
C ALA A 101 14.51 9.97 -19.71
N GLN A 102 15.30 10.22 -18.66
CA GLN A 102 15.87 11.53 -18.33
C GLN A 102 17.26 11.79 -18.90
#